data_AF-A0A101CHV9-F1
#
_entry.id   AF-A0A101CHV9-F1
#
_cell.length_a   1.000
_cell.length_b   1.000
_cell.length_c   1.000
_cell.angle_alpha   90.00
_cell.angle_beta   90.00
_cell.angle_gamma   90.00
#
_symmetry.space_group_name_H-M   'P 1'
#
loop_
_entity.id
_entity.type
_entity.pdbx_description
1 polymer ?
#
loop_
_entity_poly.entity_id
_entity_poly.type
_entity_poly.pdbx_seq_one_letter_code
_entity_poly.pdbx_strand_id
1 'polypeptide(L)'
;MKQYPHDLYVVTNAEGGVDENGFPIPSEPVEVFHCKCRERAAGSGNIVAKESGEITNYSSKVVMPLGTPKIEANSKIIIKDGENIILSGDVIRFSEAPQLHCRLWV
;
A
#
# COMPACT_ATOMS: atom_id res chain seq x y z
N MET A 1 -14.87 -12.61 14.96
CA MET A 1 -14.43 -11.32 14.40
C MET A 1 -13.14 -11.54 13.63
N LYS A 2 -13.05 -11.17 12.35
CA LYS A 2 -11.81 -11.29 11.56
C LYS A 2 -10.83 -10.19 11.98
N GLN A 3 -9.59 -10.54 12.28
CA GLN A 3 -8.54 -9.60 12.71
C GLN A 3 -8.14 -8.64 11.58
N TYR A 4 -8.24 -9.10 10.34
CA TYR A 4 -7.97 -8.37 9.09
C TYR A 4 -9.16 -8.54 8.14
N PRO A 5 -10.15 -7.63 8.18
CA PRO A 5 -11.36 -7.76 7.37
C PRO A 5 -11.14 -7.36 5.90
N HIS A 6 -10.15 -6.51 5.61
CA HIS A 6 -9.98 -5.89 4.30
C HIS A 6 -8.84 -6.52 3.49
N ASP A 7 -8.86 -6.31 2.18
CA ASP A 7 -7.87 -6.81 1.23
C ASP A 7 -7.04 -5.63 0.68
N LEU A 8 -5.73 -5.74 0.78
CA LEU A 8 -4.78 -4.75 0.26
C LEU A 8 -4.25 -5.20 -1.10
N TYR A 9 -4.34 -4.30 -2.06
CA TYR A 9 -3.81 -4.42 -3.40
C TYR A 9 -2.74 -3.36 -3.61
N VAL A 10 -1.64 -3.73 -4.26
CA VAL A 10 -0.59 -2.80 -4.72
C VAL A 10 -0.79 -2.60 -6.21
N VAL A 11 -0.84 -1.33 -6.64
CA VAL A 11 -0.92 -0.99 -8.05
C VAL A 11 0.49 -0.98 -8.62
N THR A 12 0.76 -1.94 -9.48
CA THR A 12 2.03 -2.06 -10.21
C THR A 12 1.78 -1.85 -11.69
N ASN A 13 2.69 -1.20 -12.39
CA ASN A 13 2.63 -1.16 -13.84
C ASN A 13 3.08 -2.51 -14.39
N ALA A 14 2.30 -3.10 -15.29
CA ALA A 14 2.76 -4.27 -16.04
C ALA A 14 4.06 -3.91 -16.78
N GLU A 15 5.01 -4.86 -16.88
CA GLU A 15 6.25 -4.64 -17.62
C GLU A 15 5.91 -4.16 -19.03
N GLY A 16 6.29 -2.93 -19.34
CA GLY A 16 6.11 -2.33 -20.66
C GLY A 16 6.99 -3.08 -21.63
N GLY A 17 6.38 -3.82 -22.55
CA GLY A 17 7.09 -4.49 -23.62
C GLY A 17 7.47 -3.50 -24.72
N VAL A 18 8.37 -3.94 -25.60
CA VAL A 18 8.60 -3.31 -26.90
C VAL A 18 7.99 -4.23 -27.94
N ASP A 19 7.10 -3.69 -28.77
CA ASP A 19 6.46 -4.45 -29.85
C ASP A 19 7.49 -4.79 -30.96
N GLU A 20 7.17 -5.70 -31.88
CA GLU A 20 8.08 -6.12 -32.96
C GLU A 20 8.58 -4.96 -33.84
N ASN A 21 7.87 -3.82 -33.82
CA ASN A 21 8.24 -2.59 -34.53
C ASN A 21 9.04 -1.57 -33.69
N GLY A 22 9.46 -1.91 -32.47
CA GLY A 22 10.25 -1.01 -31.63
C GLY A 22 9.43 0.06 -30.88
N PHE A 23 8.10 -0.03 -30.90
CA PHE A 23 7.24 0.89 -30.16
C PHE A 23 7.04 0.42 -28.71
N PRO A 24 7.09 1.35 -27.73
CA PRO A 24 6.78 1.01 -26.35
C PRO A 24 5.29 0.67 -26.22
N ILE A 25 5.00 -0.51 -25.72
CA ILE A 25 3.64 -0.92 -25.38
C ILE A 25 3.25 -0.18 -24.09
N PRO A 26 2.10 0.52 -24.06
CA PRO A 26 1.67 1.21 -22.86
C PRO A 26 1.46 0.21 -21.71
N SER A 27 2.20 0.38 -20.63
CA SER A 27 1.98 -0.37 -19.40
C SER A 27 0.66 0.01 -18.77
N GLU A 28 -0.25 -0.95 -18.64
CA GLU A 28 -1.48 -0.76 -17.89
C GLU A 28 -1.23 -0.96 -16.38
N PRO A 29 -1.84 -0.14 -15.51
CA PRO A 29 -1.77 -0.35 -14.07
C PRO A 29 -2.56 -1.60 -13.68
N VAL A 30 -1.89 -2.53 -13.02
CA VAL A 30 -2.47 -3.79 -12.54
C VAL A 30 -2.54 -3.76 -11.02
N GLU A 31 -3.71 -4.10 -10.48
CA GLU A 31 -3.92 -4.25 -9.04
C GLU A 31 -3.49 -5.67 -8.62
N VAL A 32 -2.36 -5.79 -7.92
CA VAL A 32 -1.85 -7.07 -7.43
C VAL A 32 -2.28 -7.25 -5.98
N PHE A 33 -3.01 -8.32 -5.69
CA PHE A 33 -3.35 -8.67 -4.31
C PHE A 33 -2.08 -8.94 -3.50
N HIS A 34 -1.91 -8.23 -2.39
CA HIS A 34 -0.71 -8.31 -1.55
C HIS A 34 -0.97 -9.08 -0.28
N CYS A 35 -1.95 -8.64 0.53
CA CYS A 35 -2.27 -9.28 1.80
C CYS A 35 -3.62 -8.85 2.36
N LYS A 36 -4.09 -9.54 3.40
CA LYS A 36 -5.19 -9.05 4.24
C LYS A 36 -4.68 -8.00 5.21
N CYS A 37 -5.46 -6.94 5.41
CA CYS A 37 -5.08 -5.82 6.23
C CYS A 37 -6.26 -5.29 7.06
N ARG A 38 -5.94 -4.34 7.93
CA ARG A 38 -6.89 -3.55 8.69
C ARG A 38 -6.52 -2.09 8.59
N GLU A 39 -7.41 -1.32 7.99
CA GLU A 39 -7.32 0.12 7.88
C GLU A 39 -7.72 0.76 9.23
N ARG A 40 -7.07 1.87 9.56
CA ARG A 40 -7.45 2.76 10.65
C ARG A 40 -7.21 4.21 10.22
N ALA A 41 -8.31 4.92 10.00
CA ALA A 41 -8.27 6.33 9.65
C ALA A 41 -7.49 7.10 10.72
N ALA A 42 -6.69 8.08 10.27
CA ALA A 42 -5.88 8.85 11.16
C ALA A 42 -6.75 9.84 11.98
N GLY A 43 -6.41 10.00 13.26
CA GLY A 43 -7.04 11.01 14.13
C GLY A 43 -6.31 12.36 14.07
N SER A 44 -6.68 13.29 14.95
CA SER A 44 -5.99 14.59 15.08
C SER A 44 -4.51 14.40 15.47
N GLY A 45 -3.58 14.98 14.70
CA GLY A 45 -2.13 14.88 14.94
C GLY A 45 -1.44 13.74 14.17
N ASN A 46 -1.96 13.42 13.00
CA ASN A 46 -1.55 12.35 12.10
C ASN A 46 -0.24 12.64 11.35
N ILE A 47 0.87 12.77 12.08
CA ILE A 47 2.21 12.93 11.51
C ILE A 47 3.00 11.62 11.54
N VAL A 48 3.76 11.37 10.47
CA VAL A 48 4.72 10.27 10.38
C VAL A 48 6.01 10.79 9.76
N ALA A 49 7.16 10.38 10.31
CA ALA A 49 8.45 10.63 9.67
C ALA A 49 8.61 9.65 8.50
N LYS A 50 8.95 10.12 7.30
CA LYS A 50 9.36 9.29 6.16
C LYS A 50 10.69 8.61 6.45
N GLU A 51 11.09 7.65 5.62
CA GLU A 51 12.44 7.05 5.68
C GLU A 51 13.54 8.12 5.50
N SER A 52 13.28 9.19 4.74
CA SER A 52 14.19 10.34 4.57
C SER A 52 14.30 11.25 5.80
N GLY A 53 13.50 11.03 6.87
CA GLY A 53 13.48 11.87 8.06
C GLY A 53 12.52 13.08 8.01
N GLU A 54 11.92 13.37 6.84
CA GLU A 54 10.89 14.40 6.71
C GLU A 54 9.59 14.00 7.40
N ILE A 55 8.99 14.91 8.16
CA ILE A 55 7.70 14.67 8.81
C ILE A 55 6.60 15.05 7.83
N THR A 56 5.67 14.13 7.58
CA THR A 56 4.51 14.38 6.72
C THR A 56 3.23 13.90 7.38
N ASN A 57 2.09 14.43 6.93
CA ASN A 57 0.80 14.00 7.41
C ASN A 57 0.37 12.73 6.66
N TYR A 58 -0.17 11.76 7.39
CA TYR A 58 -0.73 10.54 6.79
C TYR A 58 -2.24 10.51 6.99
N SER A 59 -2.99 10.11 5.99
CA SER A 59 -4.46 10.04 6.05
C SER A 59 -4.95 8.80 6.79
N SER A 60 -4.23 7.68 6.71
CA SER A 60 -4.68 6.39 7.24
C SER A 60 -3.51 5.49 7.60
N LYS A 61 -3.68 4.69 8.65
CA LYS A 61 -2.69 3.71 9.09
C LYS A 61 -3.23 2.30 8.87
N VAL A 62 -2.48 1.52 8.11
CA VAL A 62 -2.83 0.16 7.74
C VAL A 62 -1.99 -0.81 8.55
N VAL A 63 -2.63 -1.81 9.15
CA VAL A 63 -1.98 -2.87 9.93
C VAL A 63 -2.19 -4.19 9.22
N MET A 64 -1.13 -4.97 9.08
CA MET A 64 -1.12 -6.22 8.31
C MET A 64 -0.35 -7.31 9.08
N PRO A 65 -0.51 -8.60 8.72
CA PRO A 65 0.16 -9.68 9.42
C PRO A 65 1.69 -9.61 9.31
N LEU A 66 2.38 -10.26 10.25
CA LEU A 66 3.83 -10.42 10.22
C LEU A 66 4.26 -11.23 8.99
N GLY A 67 5.42 -10.90 8.45
CA GLY A 67 5.96 -11.55 7.23
C GLY A 67 5.35 -11.05 5.93
N THR A 68 4.50 -10.00 5.98
CA THR A 68 4.03 -9.35 4.77
C THR A 68 5.21 -8.66 4.07
N PRO A 69 5.43 -8.89 2.76
CA PRO A 69 6.53 -8.28 2.03
C PRO A 69 6.49 -6.76 2.10
N LYS A 70 7.68 -6.13 2.16
CA LYS A 70 7.84 -4.68 2.18
C LYS A 70 7.18 -4.06 0.96
N ILE A 71 6.41 -3.01 1.19
CA ILE A 71 5.88 -2.13 0.14
C ILE A 71 6.73 -0.87 0.14
N GLU A 72 7.28 -0.52 -1.01
CA GLU A 72 8.14 0.66 -1.16
C GLU A 72 7.35 1.95 -0.98
N ALA A 73 8.01 2.98 -0.44
CA ALA A 73 7.42 4.31 -0.36
C ALA A 73 7.09 4.84 -1.76
N ASN A 74 6.01 5.60 -1.87
CA ASN A 74 5.37 6.08 -3.12
C ASN A 74 4.73 4.97 -3.98
N SER A 75 4.69 3.72 -3.53
CA SER A 75 3.87 2.70 -4.20
C SER A 75 2.40 3.06 -4.03
N LYS A 76 1.60 2.95 -5.09
CA LYS A 76 0.16 3.17 -4.99
C LYS A 76 -0.50 1.90 -4.45
N ILE A 77 -1.36 2.06 -3.45
CA ILE A 77 -2.12 0.95 -2.86
C ILE A 77 -3.61 1.23 -2.83
N ILE A 78 -4.38 0.15 -2.82
CA ILE A 78 -5.84 0.16 -2.79
C ILE A 78 -6.29 -0.85 -1.75
N ILE A 79 -7.13 -0.42 -0.81
CA ILE A 79 -7.74 -1.28 0.19
C ILE A 79 -9.21 -1.46 -0.17
N LYS A 80 -9.65 -2.72 -0.25
CA LYS A 80 -11.01 -3.09 -0.59
C LYS A 80 -11.68 -3.86 0.55
N ASP A 81 -12.96 -3.58 0.80
CA ASP A 81 -13.85 -4.41 1.61
C ASP A 81 -14.82 -5.13 0.67
N GLY A 82 -14.47 -6.36 0.28
CA GLY A 82 -15.16 -7.05 -0.80
C GLY A 82 -14.99 -6.29 -2.12
N GLU A 83 -16.09 -5.77 -2.67
CA GLU A 83 -16.11 -5.01 -3.93
C GLU A 83 -15.93 -3.50 -3.74
N ASN A 84 -15.99 -3.00 -2.49
CA ASN A 84 -15.93 -1.57 -2.22
C ASN A 84 -14.50 -1.10 -1.95
N ILE A 85 -14.06 -0.02 -2.60
CA ILE A 85 -12.78 0.63 -2.29
C ILE A 85 -12.96 1.49 -1.04
N ILE A 86 -12.21 1.19 0.01
CA ILE A 86 -12.23 1.94 1.28
C ILE A 86 -11.20 3.07 1.25
N LEU A 87 -10.01 2.75 0.76
CA LEU A 87 -8.86 3.66 0.77
C LEU A 87 -8.06 3.42 -0.50
N SER A 88 -7.64 4.50 -1.14
CA SER A 88 -6.65 4.48 -2.22
C SER A 88 -5.69 5.62 -2.00
N GLY A 89 -4.38 5.34 -2.09
CA GLY A 89 -3.37 6.36 -1.85
C GLY A 89 -1.96 5.82 -2.04
N ASP A 90 -0.99 6.69 -1.83
CA ASP A 90 0.42 6.38 -2.03
C ASP A 90 1.07 6.10 -0.67
N VAL A 91 1.91 5.06 -0.62
CA VAL A 91 2.56 4.65 0.62
C VAL A 91 3.54 5.72 1.07
N ILE A 92 3.34 6.27 2.25
CA ILE A 92 4.26 7.22 2.86
C ILE A 92 5.44 6.48 3.50
N ARG A 93 5.13 5.43 4.25
CA ARG A 93 6.13 4.65 4.98
C ARG A 93 5.65 3.24 5.24
N PHE A 94 6.57 2.30 5.18
CA PHE A 94 6.40 0.94 5.66
C PHE A 94 7.30 0.69 6.87
N SER A 95 6.77 -0.03 7.86
CA SER A 95 7.54 -0.47 9.02
C SER A 95 7.24 -1.93 9.31
N GLU A 96 8.28 -2.74 9.15
CA GLU A 96 8.33 -4.11 9.63
C GLU A 96 8.61 -4.05 11.12
N ALA A 97 7.58 -4.26 11.95
CA ALA A 97 7.80 -4.45 13.38
C ALA A 97 8.00 -5.96 13.61
N PRO A 98 9.23 -6.43 13.87
CA PRO A 98 9.58 -7.86 13.84
C PRO A 98 8.86 -8.73 14.87
N GLN A 99 8.11 -8.16 15.82
CA GLN A 99 7.44 -8.90 16.89
C GLN A 99 5.92 -8.72 16.99
N LEU A 100 5.29 -7.88 16.16
CA LEU A 100 3.86 -7.58 16.31
C LEU A 100 3.05 -7.66 15.01
N HIS A 101 3.24 -6.70 14.12
CA HIS A 101 2.49 -6.55 12.88
C HIS A 101 3.20 -5.52 12.01
N CYS A 102 3.18 -5.71 10.69
CA CYS A 102 3.68 -4.67 9.80
C CYS A 102 2.69 -3.49 9.79
N ARG A 103 3.25 -2.28 9.70
CA ARG A 103 2.50 -1.02 9.69
C ARG A 103 2.84 -0.26 8.43
N LEU A 104 1.80 0.27 7.82
CA LEU A 104 1.92 1.10 6.63
C LEU A 104 1.14 2.39 6.86
N TRP A 105 1.73 3.50 6.45
CA TRP A 105 1.09 4.82 6.49
C TRP A 105 0.81 5.26 5.06
N VAL A 106 -0.41 5.73 4.83
CA VAL A 106 -0.93 6.30 3.59
C VAL A 106 -1.41 7.70 3.89
#